data_AF-A0AAN5BRR8-F1
#
_entry.id   AF-A0AAN5BRR8-F1
#
_cell.length_a   1.000
_cell.length_b   1.000
_cell.length_c   1.000
_cell.angle_alpha   90.00
_cell.angle_beta   90.00
_cell.angle_gamma   90.00
#
_symmetry.space_group_name_H-M   'P 1'
#
loop_
_entity.id
_entity.type
_entity.pdbx_description
1 polymer ?
#
loop_
_entity_poly.entity_id
_entity_poly.type
_entity_poly.pdbx_seq_one_letter_code
_entity_poly.pdbx_strand_id
1 'polypeptide(L)'
;MTPYIGDTADPSSEPVKHGDWRDEFDAKGYVVLKNVVPKERALYYRQKMLDWLGSFDNGFNINDRSTWTEENLPWSFKNGMYLNYCAAHEKYVWDAKQEPGVLDAFAKIWGMDELIASYDTVNITLPNAAEMGGTKPWPHVDQAPERNGMHCVQGFINCK
;
A
#
# COMPACT_ATOMS: atom_id res chain seq x y z
N MET A 1 -16.31 12.10 -6.70
CA MET A 1 -16.47 11.51 -5.37
C MET A 1 -16.64 12.67 -4.42
N THR A 2 -17.67 12.68 -3.57
CA THR A 2 -17.84 13.82 -2.66
C THR A 2 -16.75 13.78 -1.59
N PRO A 3 -16.08 14.89 -1.23
CA PRO A 3 -15.17 14.93 -0.10
C PRO A 3 -15.85 14.41 1.17
N TYR A 4 -15.10 13.84 2.11
CA TYR A 4 -15.66 13.50 3.42
C TYR A 4 -16.02 14.79 4.17
N ILE A 5 -17.31 15.10 4.26
CA ILE A 5 -17.83 16.31 4.92
C ILE A 5 -18.42 16.00 6.32
N GLY A 6 -18.10 14.83 6.87
CA GLY A 6 -18.78 14.27 8.05
C GLY A 6 -20.10 13.56 7.69
N ASP A 7 -20.77 12.98 8.69
CA ASP A 7 -22.00 12.16 8.54
C ASP A 7 -23.25 12.95 8.04
N THR A 8 -23.06 14.18 7.56
CA THR A 8 -24.11 15.10 7.09
C THR A 8 -24.07 15.34 5.58
N ALA A 9 -23.21 14.63 4.84
CA ALA A 9 -23.07 14.84 3.40
C ALA A 9 -24.36 14.45 2.65
N ASP A 10 -24.94 15.44 1.97
CA ASP A 10 -26.07 15.25 1.05
C ASP A 10 -25.58 14.48 -0.19
N PRO A 11 -26.13 13.28 -0.48
CA PRO A 11 -25.75 12.47 -1.65
C PRO A 11 -26.08 13.13 -2.99
N SER A 12 -26.75 14.29 -2.99
CA SER A 12 -27.08 15.08 -4.19
C SER A 12 -26.06 16.15 -4.59
N SER A 13 -24.94 16.29 -3.86
CA SER A 13 -23.90 17.26 -4.20
C SER A 13 -23.18 16.88 -5.50
N GLU A 14 -23.11 17.83 -6.45
CA GLU A 14 -22.37 17.62 -7.69
C GLU A 14 -20.89 17.32 -7.40
N PRO A 15 -20.23 16.47 -8.23
CA PRO A 15 -18.82 16.18 -8.06
C PRO A 15 -18.00 17.46 -8.07
N VAL A 16 -17.18 17.67 -7.04
CA VAL A 16 -16.26 18.80 -6.98
C VAL A 16 -15.23 18.63 -8.11
N LYS A 17 -15.11 19.65 -8.95
CA LYS A 17 -14.07 19.67 -9.99
C LYS A 17 -12.80 20.25 -9.41
N HIS A 18 -11.75 19.45 -9.35
CA HIS A 18 -10.45 19.80 -8.80
C HIS A 18 -9.51 20.40 -9.84
N GLY A 19 -9.63 20.01 -11.12
CA GLY A 19 -8.73 20.45 -12.18
C GLY A 19 -7.36 19.77 -12.15
N ASP A 20 -7.23 18.67 -11.41
CA ASP A 20 -6.02 17.84 -11.35
C ASP A 20 -6.36 16.34 -11.34
N TRP A 21 -5.42 15.49 -10.93
CA TRP A 21 -5.58 14.04 -10.92
C TRP A 21 -6.75 13.53 -10.06
N ARG A 22 -7.26 14.33 -9.13
CA ARG A 22 -8.43 13.96 -8.31
C ARG A 22 -9.70 13.81 -9.16
N ASP A 23 -9.82 14.55 -10.27
CA ASP A 23 -10.94 14.37 -11.20
C ASP A 23 -10.95 12.96 -11.82
N GLU A 24 -9.76 12.40 -12.11
CA GLU A 24 -9.63 11.03 -12.60
C GLU A 24 -9.91 10.01 -11.49
N PHE A 25 -9.35 10.24 -10.29
CA PHE A 25 -9.60 9.41 -9.12
C PHE A 25 -11.09 9.31 -8.81
N ASP A 26 -11.80 10.44 -8.86
CA ASP A 26 -13.23 10.54 -8.63
C ASP A 26 -14.08 9.79 -9.66
N ALA A 27 -13.67 9.82 -10.92
CA ALA A 27 -14.39 9.18 -12.01
C ALA A 27 -14.13 7.67 -12.07
N LYS A 28 -12.93 7.22 -11.72
CA LYS A 28 -12.49 5.81 -11.90
C LYS A 28 -12.44 5.01 -10.60
N GLY A 29 -12.43 5.67 -9.44
CA GLY A 29 -12.15 5.06 -8.14
C GLY A 29 -10.67 4.71 -7.92
N TYR A 30 -9.78 5.07 -8.84
CA TYR A 30 -8.33 4.88 -8.69
C TYR A 30 -7.55 5.89 -9.54
N VAL A 31 -6.28 6.09 -9.19
CA VAL A 31 -5.33 6.89 -9.96
C VAL A 31 -3.92 6.34 -9.76
N VAL A 32 -3.04 6.51 -10.75
CA VAL A 32 -1.62 6.15 -10.65
C VAL A 32 -0.78 7.41 -10.68
N LEU A 33 -0.22 7.78 -9.53
CA LEU A 33 0.68 8.92 -9.41
C LEU A 33 2.12 8.46 -9.61
N LYS A 34 2.78 9.01 -10.63
CA LYS A 34 4.18 8.69 -10.95
C LYS A 34 5.11 9.57 -10.13
N ASN A 35 6.28 9.03 -9.78
CA ASN A 35 7.35 9.75 -9.09
C ASN A 35 6.95 10.36 -7.73
N VAL A 36 5.92 9.81 -7.07
CA VAL A 36 5.56 10.20 -5.67
C VAL A 36 6.65 9.85 -4.67
N VAL A 37 7.47 8.86 -5.01
CA VAL A 37 8.70 8.49 -4.30
C VAL A 37 9.85 8.54 -5.32
N PRO A 38 10.97 9.23 -5.03
CA PRO A 38 12.14 9.21 -5.90
C PRO A 38 12.65 7.78 -6.12
N LYS A 39 13.17 7.49 -7.32
CA LYS A 39 13.58 6.13 -7.71
C LYS A 39 14.59 5.53 -6.71
N GLU A 40 15.54 6.32 -6.26
CA GLU A 40 16.61 5.93 -5.35
C GLU A 40 16.04 5.53 -3.98
N ARG A 41 15.00 6.25 -3.51
CA ARG A 41 14.26 5.93 -2.29
C ARG A 41 13.44 4.66 -2.45
N ALA A 42 12.77 4.50 -3.59
CA ALA A 42 12.03 3.28 -3.92
C ALA A 42 12.95 2.04 -3.93
N LEU A 43 14.13 2.14 -4.54
CA LEU A 43 15.13 1.08 -4.54
C LEU A 43 15.66 0.79 -3.14
N TYR A 44 15.86 1.82 -2.31
CA TYR A 44 16.21 1.65 -0.90
C TYR A 44 15.14 0.87 -0.13
N TYR A 45 13.85 1.21 -0.28
CA TYR A 45 12.76 0.49 0.38
C TYR A 45 12.66 -0.96 -0.07
N ARG A 46 12.83 -1.22 -1.37
CA ARG A 46 12.90 -2.58 -1.89
C ARG A 46 14.02 -3.36 -1.23
N GLN A 47 15.21 -2.78 -1.11
CA GLN A 47 16.32 -3.44 -0.44
C GLN A 47 15.97 -3.73 1.03
N LYS A 48 15.34 -2.79 1.74
CA LYS A 48 14.93 -3.00 3.13
C LYS A 48 13.88 -4.09 3.31
N MET A 49 12.95 -4.23 2.37
CA MET A 49 12.01 -5.35 2.33
C MET A 49 12.75 -6.69 2.21
N LEU A 50 13.76 -6.77 1.34
CA LEU A 50 14.56 -7.98 1.14
C LEU A 50 15.47 -8.27 2.35
N ASP A 51 16.10 -7.25 2.93
CA ASP A 51 16.89 -7.35 4.16
C ASP A 51 16.01 -7.92 5.29
N TRP A 52 14.76 -7.44 5.41
CA TRP A 52 13.81 -7.91 6.41
C TRP A 52 13.43 -9.38 6.21
N LEU A 53 13.17 -9.83 4.97
CA LEU A 53 12.96 -11.26 4.68
C LEU A 53 14.15 -12.13 5.10
N GLY A 54 15.38 -11.64 4.90
CA GLY A 54 16.62 -12.33 5.27
C GLY A 54 17.01 -12.20 6.74
N SER A 55 16.23 -11.49 7.55
CA SER A 55 16.53 -11.32 8.99
C SER A 55 16.14 -12.53 9.85
N PHE A 56 15.34 -13.44 9.29
CA PHE A 56 14.89 -14.64 9.97
C PHE A 56 15.91 -15.77 9.84
N ASP A 57 16.12 -16.53 10.92
CA ASP A 57 16.99 -17.71 10.92
C ASP A 57 16.28 -18.92 10.31
N ASN A 58 15.89 -18.79 9.05
CA ASN A 58 15.16 -19.80 8.28
C ASN A 58 15.87 -20.17 6.97
N GLY A 59 17.12 -19.70 6.77
CA GLY A 59 17.93 -20.03 5.60
C GLY A 59 17.55 -19.30 4.30
N PHE A 60 16.68 -18.29 4.34
CA PHE A 60 16.39 -17.47 3.17
C PHE A 60 17.65 -16.79 2.61
N ASN A 61 17.84 -16.86 1.29
CA ASN A 61 18.85 -16.09 0.59
C ASN A 61 18.32 -15.57 -0.75
N ILE A 62 18.21 -14.24 -0.86
CA ILE A 62 17.73 -13.59 -2.09
C ILE A 62 18.63 -13.85 -3.31
N ASN A 63 19.88 -14.26 -3.13
CA ASN A 63 20.79 -14.59 -4.24
C ASN A 63 20.78 -16.09 -4.60
N ASP A 64 20.06 -16.91 -3.84
CA ASP A 64 19.94 -18.35 -4.08
C ASP A 64 18.46 -18.75 -4.19
N ARG A 65 17.99 -18.91 -5.44
CA ARG A 65 16.60 -19.27 -5.74
C ARG A 65 16.18 -20.60 -5.11
N SER A 66 17.12 -21.51 -4.81
CA SER A 66 16.78 -22.80 -4.19
C SER A 66 16.23 -22.63 -2.77
N THR A 67 16.52 -21.49 -2.14
CA THR A 67 16.02 -21.09 -0.81
C THR A 67 14.69 -20.33 -0.86
N TRP A 68 14.10 -20.09 -2.04
CA TRP A 68 12.84 -19.37 -2.15
C TRP A 68 11.66 -20.33 -1.99
N THR A 69 11.58 -20.98 -0.83
CA THR A 69 10.54 -21.95 -0.50
C THR A 69 9.66 -21.44 0.65
N GLU A 70 8.53 -22.11 0.87
CA GLU A 70 7.64 -21.79 1.99
C GLU A 70 8.32 -22.01 3.35
N GLU A 71 9.16 -23.05 3.49
CA GLU A 71 9.87 -23.32 4.74
C GLU A 71 10.97 -22.29 5.05
N ASN A 72 11.56 -21.72 3.99
CA ASN A 72 12.62 -20.74 4.09
C ASN A 72 12.09 -19.29 4.19
N LEU A 73 10.78 -19.05 4.26
CA LEU A 73 10.21 -17.71 4.41
C LEU A 73 9.46 -17.56 5.74
N PRO A 74 9.39 -16.35 6.32
CA PRO A 74 8.49 -16.12 7.42
C PRO A 74 7.04 -16.32 6.96
N TRP A 75 6.16 -16.74 7.88
CA TRP A 75 4.77 -16.98 7.52
C TRP A 75 4.14 -15.70 6.94
N SER A 76 3.45 -15.85 5.80
CA SER A 76 2.74 -14.76 5.15
C SER A 76 1.32 -15.17 4.80
N PHE A 77 0.43 -14.20 4.77
CA PHE A 77 -0.86 -14.36 4.15
C PHE A 77 -0.69 -14.24 2.63
N LYS A 78 -1.36 -15.11 1.87
CA LYS A 78 -1.40 -15.02 0.39
C LYS A 78 0.00 -14.80 -0.22
N ASN A 79 0.98 -15.61 0.18
CA ASN A 79 2.31 -15.71 -0.43
C ASN A 79 3.02 -14.36 -0.67
N GLY A 80 3.06 -13.53 0.36
CA GLY A 80 3.82 -12.28 0.33
C GLY A 80 3.21 -11.14 1.13
N MET A 81 1.97 -11.23 1.62
CA MET A 81 1.43 -10.23 2.54
C MET A 81 1.86 -10.56 3.97
N TYR A 82 2.70 -9.72 4.56
CA TYR A 82 3.20 -9.90 5.91
C TYR A 82 2.39 -9.01 6.87
N LEU A 83 1.47 -9.64 7.59
CA LEU A 83 0.63 -8.99 8.63
C LEU A 83 1.21 -9.18 10.05
N ASN A 84 2.20 -10.06 10.18
CA ASN A 84 2.81 -10.44 11.46
C ASN A 84 4.20 -9.82 11.64
N TYR A 85 4.84 -10.13 12.78
CA TYR A 85 6.24 -9.79 13.07
C TYR A 85 6.54 -8.30 13.04
N CYS A 86 5.53 -7.46 13.30
CA CYS A 86 5.65 -6.01 13.21
C CYS A 86 6.12 -5.50 11.82
N ALA A 87 5.95 -6.28 10.75
CA ALA A 87 6.44 -5.93 9.41
C ALA A 87 5.99 -4.54 8.95
N ALA A 88 4.72 -4.19 9.17
CA ALA A 88 4.14 -2.89 8.84
C ALA A 88 4.61 -1.72 9.73
N HIS A 89 5.34 -2.02 10.80
CA HIS A 89 5.91 -1.06 11.74
C HIS A 89 7.43 -0.92 11.64
N GLU A 90 8.06 -1.62 10.69
CA GLU A 90 9.47 -1.43 10.39
C GLU A 90 9.76 0.02 9.99
N LYS A 91 10.95 0.51 10.36
CA LYS A 91 11.35 1.90 10.11
C LYS A 91 11.20 2.29 8.64
N TYR A 92 11.57 1.40 7.71
CA TYR A 92 11.50 1.69 6.29
C TYR A 92 10.06 1.87 5.78
N VAL A 93 9.08 1.23 6.42
CA VAL A 93 7.65 1.38 6.09
C VAL A 93 7.14 2.74 6.56
N TRP A 94 7.52 3.15 7.77
CA TRP A 94 7.20 4.50 8.28
C TRP A 94 7.87 5.60 7.46
N ASP A 95 9.12 5.40 7.06
CA ASP A 95 9.84 6.33 6.19
C ASP A 95 9.12 6.44 4.83
N ALA A 96 8.66 5.32 4.24
CA ALA A 96 7.96 5.31 2.96
C ALA A 96 6.60 6.03 3.02
N LYS A 97 5.85 5.87 4.10
CA LYS A 97 4.58 6.58 4.33
C LYS A 97 4.75 8.09 4.49
N GLN A 98 5.92 8.52 4.93
CA GLN A 98 6.26 9.93 5.14
C GLN A 98 6.95 10.57 3.93
N GLU A 99 7.07 9.86 2.80
CA GLU A 99 7.56 10.46 1.57
C GLU A 99 6.70 11.68 1.18
N PRO A 100 7.29 12.84 0.87
CA PRO A 100 6.52 14.06 0.64
C PRO A 100 5.46 13.92 -0.46
N GLY A 101 5.74 13.19 -1.54
CA GLY A 101 4.77 12.96 -2.61
C GLY A 101 3.63 12.00 -2.22
N VAL A 102 3.84 11.15 -1.22
CA VAL A 102 2.78 10.30 -0.65
C VAL A 102 1.88 11.15 0.24
N LEU A 103 2.46 11.91 1.17
CA LEU A 103 1.70 12.80 2.04
C LEU A 103 0.93 13.87 1.27
N ASP A 104 1.53 14.49 0.24
CA ASP A 104 0.87 15.48 -0.63
C ASP A 104 -0.36 14.89 -1.34
N ALA A 105 -0.28 13.63 -1.77
CA ALA A 105 -1.42 12.96 -2.41
C ALA A 105 -2.60 12.83 -1.44
N PHE A 106 -2.34 12.35 -0.21
CA PHE A 106 -3.38 12.23 0.80
C PHE A 106 -3.88 13.59 1.31
N ALA A 107 -3.00 14.57 1.46
CA ALA A 107 -3.36 15.93 1.86
C ALA A 107 -4.34 16.56 0.86
N LYS A 108 -4.11 16.36 -0.45
CA LYS A 108 -5.03 16.81 -1.50
C LYS A 108 -6.40 16.11 -1.49
N ILE A 109 -6.44 14.83 -1.13
CA ILE A 109 -7.71 14.08 -1.03
C ILE A 109 -8.52 14.57 0.17
N TRP A 110 -7.88 14.71 1.32
CA TRP A 110 -8.55 15.06 2.57
C TRP A 110 -8.70 16.56 2.81
N GLY A 111 -8.02 17.39 2.01
CA GLY A 111 -8.07 18.85 2.12
C GLY A 111 -7.40 19.41 3.38
N MET A 112 -6.45 18.67 3.97
CA MET A 112 -5.74 19.06 5.19
C MET A 112 -4.31 18.52 5.17
N ASP A 113 -3.39 19.19 5.84
CA ASP A 113 -1.98 18.75 5.95
C ASP A 113 -1.70 17.96 7.24
N GLU A 114 -2.57 18.11 8.25
CA GLU A 114 -2.44 17.45 9.56
C GLU A 114 -2.99 16.02 9.51
N LEU A 115 -2.29 15.14 8.79
CA LEU A 115 -2.67 13.75 8.61
C LEU A 115 -1.58 12.77 9.02
N ILE A 116 -2.01 11.60 9.46
CA ILE A 116 -1.15 10.42 9.64
C ILE A 116 -1.67 9.36 8.69
N ALA A 117 -0.81 8.89 7.79
CA ALA A 117 -1.12 7.73 6.96
C ALA A 117 -1.18 6.48 7.86
N SER A 118 -2.34 5.82 7.89
CA SER A 118 -2.53 4.58 8.64
C SER A 118 -1.70 3.42 8.05
N TYR A 119 -1.70 2.29 8.73
CA TYR A 119 -0.95 1.10 8.35
C TYR A 119 -1.89 -0.08 8.07
N ASP A 120 -1.51 -0.89 7.09
CA ASP A 120 -2.19 -2.16 6.79
C ASP A 120 -1.14 -3.29 6.80
N THR A 121 -0.47 -3.53 5.68
CA THR A 121 0.50 -4.62 5.53
C THR A 121 1.70 -4.22 4.67
N VAL A 122 2.72 -5.08 4.62
CA VAL A 122 3.80 -5.02 3.62
C VAL A 122 3.64 -6.22 2.69
N ASN A 123 3.65 -5.97 1.38
CA ASN A 123 3.66 -7.05 0.40
C ASN A 123 5.07 -7.23 -0.19
N ILE A 124 5.66 -8.41 0.03
CA ILE A 124 6.93 -8.85 -0.55
C ILE A 124 6.70 -10.21 -1.22
N THR A 125 6.21 -10.18 -2.45
CA THR A 125 5.94 -11.38 -3.25
C THR A 125 7.16 -11.73 -4.13
N LEU A 126 7.72 -12.92 -3.95
CA LEU A 126 8.82 -13.42 -4.77
C LEU A 126 8.35 -13.85 -6.18
N PRO A 127 9.23 -13.83 -7.20
CA PRO A 127 8.87 -14.21 -8.58
C PRO A 127 8.31 -15.62 -8.72
N ASN A 128 8.65 -16.54 -7.82
CA ASN A 128 8.20 -17.94 -7.83
C ASN A 128 7.02 -18.20 -6.89
N ALA A 129 6.28 -17.18 -6.42
CA ALA A 129 5.15 -17.35 -5.50
C ALA A 129 4.06 -18.31 -5.99
N ALA A 130 3.93 -18.51 -7.31
CA ALA A 130 3.04 -19.51 -7.90
C ALA A 130 3.48 -20.96 -7.62
N GLU A 131 4.78 -21.22 -7.49
CA GLU A 131 5.35 -22.52 -7.13
C GLU A 131 5.09 -22.83 -5.64
N MET A 132 4.98 -21.78 -4.81
CA MET A 132 4.65 -21.87 -3.38
C MET A 132 3.13 -21.88 -3.12
N GLY A 133 2.33 -22.39 -4.07
CA GLY A 133 0.86 -22.49 -3.96
C GLY A 133 0.07 -21.32 -4.55
N GLY A 134 0.72 -20.21 -4.89
CA GLY A 134 0.10 -19.01 -5.46
C GLY A 134 -1.05 -18.42 -4.64
N THR A 135 -1.72 -17.42 -5.21
CA THR A 135 -2.92 -16.83 -4.60
C THR A 135 -4.03 -16.73 -5.62
N LYS A 136 -5.23 -17.14 -5.25
CA LYS A 136 -6.42 -16.85 -6.05
C LYS A 136 -6.77 -15.35 -5.94
N PRO A 137 -7.30 -14.74 -7.02
CA PRO A 137 -7.85 -13.40 -6.97
C PRO A 137 -8.81 -13.26 -5.78
N TRP A 138 -8.69 -12.14 -5.08
CA TRP A 138 -9.52 -11.82 -3.92
C TRP A 138 -10.08 -10.42 -4.10
N PRO A 139 -11.14 -10.26 -4.91
CA PRO A 139 -11.81 -8.97 -5.04
C PRO A 139 -12.50 -8.65 -3.72
N HIS A 140 -12.15 -7.50 -3.14
CA HIS A 140 -12.74 -6.97 -1.90
C HIS A 140 -12.69 -5.44 -1.92
N VAL A 141 -13.37 -4.82 -0.97
CA VAL A 141 -13.35 -3.38 -0.72
C VAL A 141 -12.95 -3.19 0.74
N ASP A 142 -11.98 -2.30 0.98
CA ASP A 142 -11.44 -2.08 2.33
C ASP A 142 -12.38 -1.22 3.21
N GLN A 143 -13.23 -0.39 2.57
CA GLN A 143 -14.26 0.35 3.27
C GLN A 143 -15.40 -0.57 3.70
N ALA A 144 -15.83 -0.44 4.95
CA ALA A 144 -17.00 -1.14 5.47
C ALA A 144 -18.26 -0.77 4.64
N PRO A 145 -19.08 -1.75 4.22
CA PRO A 145 -20.23 -1.50 3.36
C PRO A 145 -21.32 -0.64 4.01
N GLU A 146 -21.30 -0.48 5.33
CA GLU A 146 -22.24 0.36 6.08
C GLU A 146 -21.88 1.85 6.03
N ARG A 147 -20.69 2.22 5.51
CA ARG A 147 -20.24 3.61 5.40
C ARG A 147 -20.51 4.17 4.00
N ASN A 148 -21.26 5.27 3.94
CA ASN A 148 -21.65 5.92 2.70
C ASN A 148 -20.73 7.10 2.36
N GLY A 149 -20.27 7.19 1.12
CA GLY A 149 -19.32 8.21 0.69
C GLY A 149 -17.87 7.78 0.85
N MET A 150 -16.93 8.71 0.68
CA MET A 150 -15.50 8.41 0.76
C MET A 150 -15.01 8.49 2.20
N HIS A 151 -14.77 7.35 2.85
CA HIS A 151 -14.20 7.30 4.20
C HIS A 151 -12.85 6.58 4.25
N CYS A 152 -12.57 5.72 3.26
CA CYS A 152 -11.32 4.99 3.15
C CYS A 152 -10.73 5.19 1.76
N VAL A 153 -9.50 5.68 1.72
CA VAL A 153 -8.68 5.68 0.51
C VAL A 153 -7.42 4.89 0.81
N GLN A 154 -7.22 3.81 0.07
CA GLN A 154 -6.02 2.99 0.15
C GLN A 154 -5.01 3.41 -0.92
N GLY A 155 -3.74 3.49 -0.53
CA GLY A 155 -2.61 3.69 -1.43
C GLY A 155 -1.57 2.62 -1.22
N PHE A 156 -0.89 2.21 -2.30
CA PHE A 156 0.28 1.34 -2.22
C PHE A 156 1.45 1.96 -3.01
N ILE A 157 2.66 1.82 -2.46
CA ILE A 157 3.88 2.29 -3.10
C ILE A 157 4.53 1.14 -3.85
N ASN A 158 4.70 1.29 -5.16
CA ASN A 158 5.39 0.31 -5.98
C ASN A 158 6.90 0.62 -6.04
N CYS A 159 7.71 -0.23 -5.41
CA CYS A 159 9.16 -0.02 -5.28
C CYS A 159 9.95 -0.67 -6.42
N LYS A 160 9.70 -0.26 -7.68
CA LYS A 160 10.38 -0.78 -8.88
C LYS A 160 11.56 0.08 -9.34
#